data_AF-A0A2A2EY75-F1
#
_entry.id   AF-A0A2A2EY75-F1
#
_cell.length_a   1.000
_cell.length_b   1.000
_cell.length_c   1.000
_cell.angle_alpha   90.00
_cell.angle_beta   90.00
_cell.angle_gamma   90.00
#
_symmetry.space_group_name_H-M   'P 1'
#
loop_
_entity.id
_entity.type
_entity.pdbx_description
1 polymer ?
#
loop_
_entity_poly.entity_id
_entity_poly.type
_entity_poly.pdbx_seq_one_letter_code
_entity_poly.pdbx_strand_id
1 'polypeptide(L)'
;MTDHAASLRQRLRFIRDRLATALISACGIGVIAAVLAIGVFLAVEVAPLFVAPEVREQATDGASLPALASLPTDSLSAAGEQQQWQADGRELVVFQRMASGLELAGRVEAVPPSRRITALAALQGGRALLIGDDGGGVQRWVTLADQDLPVPASRYQALGSAPIRQLIALPDRQALALNEANQLGLYQAIGGLRWQGQAPSGEALGWDDQGDLWWGTAEAASRLEVDAEHAEVSWRSLWLPQHYEGHAAPQQRWQTSVSDSRDEPRYGLAPLAWGTLKAAAYALLVAIPLALGAAVHTACFMSAGLRTRIKPTLELMEALPGVVLGFIAGLVLAPWVERHLPGVLALLLVLPLGMLSGGALWACCSARWRQRLPLSWAGLWLMPWLALLAALALWLSPSLERWWFDGDMRSWLELQLGLDYASRNAMIVGLAMGLAVMPTIYALAEDALSGVPKSLAEGAAAMGATRWQALWKVVLPAASPGIFAALMIGAGRAVGETMIVLMATGNTAVMTASPFDGLRSLSANIAIELPEAALGGTHYRLLFLSALLLFVFTFCVNTLAEVVRGRLRRRYQRLGGST
;
A
#
# COMPACT_ATOMS: atom_id res chain seq x y z
N MET A 1 -22.92 -28.77 -60.91
CA MET A 1 -22.49 -29.34 -59.60
C MET A 1 -21.45 -28.47 -58.86
N THR A 2 -20.86 -27.45 -59.49
CA THR A 2 -19.86 -26.55 -58.88
C THR A 2 -20.45 -25.47 -57.97
N ASP A 3 -21.64 -24.93 -58.27
CA ASP A 3 -22.28 -23.86 -57.47
C ASP A 3 -22.82 -24.31 -56.10
N HIS A 4 -23.28 -25.55 -55.98
CA HIS A 4 -23.79 -26.08 -54.71
C HIS A 4 -22.67 -26.28 -53.66
N ALA A 5 -21.46 -26.62 -54.11
CA ALA A 5 -20.30 -26.80 -53.23
C ALA A 5 -19.72 -25.45 -52.75
N ALA A 6 -19.92 -24.37 -53.52
CA ALA A 6 -19.52 -23.02 -53.14
C ALA A 6 -20.49 -22.42 -52.10
N SER A 7 -21.80 -22.60 -52.27
CA SER A 7 -22.82 -22.09 -51.33
C SER A 7 -22.75 -22.77 -49.96
N LEU A 8 -22.49 -24.09 -49.91
CA LEU A 8 -22.28 -24.83 -48.66
C LEU A 8 -21.02 -24.37 -47.92
N ARG A 9 -19.91 -24.13 -48.63
CA ARG A 9 -18.67 -23.59 -48.04
C ARG A 9 -18.86 -22.18 -47.47
N GLN A 10 -19.67 -21.35 -48.13
CA GLN A 10 -19.97 -20.00 -47.65
C GLN A 10 -20.87 -20.02 -46.40
N ARG A 11 -21.88 -20.90 -46.37
CA ARG A 11 -22.71 -21.14 -45.17
C ARG A 11 -21.88 -21.66 -43.98
N LEU A 12 -20.98 -22.60 -44.22
CA LEU A 12 -20.09 -23.15 -43.18
C LEU A 12 -19.15 -22.08 -42.62
N ARG A 13 -18.60 -21.19 -43.45
CA ARG A 13 -17.79 -20.05 -42.96
C ARG A 13 -18.62 -19.09 -42.10
N PHE A 14 -19.83 -18.74 -42.54
CA PHE A 14 -20.71 -17.86 -41.78
C PHE A 14 -21.09 -18.44 -40.42
N ILE A 15 -21.41 -19.74 -40.37
CA ILE A 15 -21.70 -20.44 -39.11
C ILE A 15 -20.45 -20.45 -38.21
N ARG A 16 -19.28 -20.77 -38.76
CA ARG A 16 -18.02 -20.77 -38.01
C ARG A 16 -17.68 -19.39 -37.45
N ASP A 17 -17.81 -18.33 -38.24
CA ASP A 17 -17.50 -16.96 -37.83
C ASP A 17 -18.48 -16.48 -36.74
N ARG A 18 -19.75 -16.86 -36.83
CA ARG A 18 -20.77 -16.55 -35.82
C ARG A 18 -20.53 -17.32 -34.52
N LEU A 19 -20.17 -18.61 -34.60
CA LEU A 19 -19.76 -19.41 -33.45
C LEU A 19 -18.51 -18.85 -32.79
N ALA A 20 -17.49 -18.47 -33.58
CA ALA A 20 -16.27 -17.86 -33.06
C ALA A 20 -16.57 -16.54 -32.33
N THR A 21 -17.39 -15.66 -32.92
CA THR A 21 -17.78 -14.39 -32.30
C THR A 21 -18.56 -14.60 -31.00
N ALA A 22 -19.50 -15.56 -31.00
CA ALA A 22 -20.27 -15.92 -29.81
C ALA A 22 -19.36 -16.47 -28.71
N LEU A 23 -18.42 -17.36 -29.05
CA LEU A 23 -17.44 -17.92 -28.12
C LEU A 23 -16.55 -16.84 -27.52
N ILE A 24 -15.98 -15.96 -28.35
CA ILE A 24 -15.12 -14.85 -27.90
C ILE A 24 -15.89 -13.91 -26.96
N SER A 25 -17.13 -13.56 -27.31
CA SER A 25 -17.98 -12.70 -26.49
C SER A 25 -18.34 -13.37 -25.16
N ALA A 26 -18.67 -14.66 -25.18
CA ALA A 26 -18.97 -15.43 -23.97
C ALA A 26 -17.74 -15.54 -23.05
N CYS A 27 -16.55 -15.81 -23.61
CA CYS A 27 -15.30 -15.79 -22.85
C CYS A 27 -15.03 -14.41 -22.23
N GLY A 28 -15.22 -13.33 -23.00
CA GLY A 28 -15.05 -11.96 -22.50
C GLY A 28 -15.99 -11.63 -21.34
N ILE A 29 -17.29 -11.95 -21.48
CA ILE A 29 -18.27 -11.77 -20.41
C ILE A 29 -17.92 -12.64 -19.19
N GLY A 30 -17.47 -13.88 -19.41
CA GLY A 30 -17.04 -14.79 -18.36
C GLY A 30 -15.86 -14.25 -17.55
N VAL A 31 -14.87 -13.65 -18.20
CA VAL A 31 -13.74 -12.99 -17.52
C VAL A 31 -14.22 -11.82 -16.68
N ILE A 32 -15.08 -10.96 -17.22
CA ILE A 32 -15.63 -9.82 -16.46
C ILE A 32 -16.43 -10.31 -15.25
N ALA A 33 -17.27 -11.34 -15.43
CA ALA A 33 -18.05 -11.94 -14.35
C ALA A 33 -17.14 -12.53 -13.27
N ALA A 34 -16.05 -13.22 -13.65
CA ALA A 34 -15.07 -13.75 -12.70
C ALA A 34 -14.34 -12.64 -11.92
N VAL A 35 -13.91 -11.58 -12.60
CA VAL A 35 -13.26 -10.42 -11.95
C VAL A 35 -14.21 -9.73 -10.98
N LEU A 36 -15.48 -9.54 -11.36
CA LEU A 36 -16.51 -9.01 -10.46
C LEU A 36 -16.79 -9.94 -9.27
N ALA A 37 -16.86 -11.24 -9.51
CA ALA A 37 -17.05 -12.23 -8.45
C ALA A 37 -15.89 -12.22 -7.45
N ILE A 38 -14.64 -12.06 -7.91
CA ILE A 38 -13.47 -11.86 -7.03
C ILE A 38 -13.65 -10.60 -6.19
N GLY A 39 -14.05 -9.48 -6.81
CA GLY A 39 -14.32 -8.23 -6.08
C GLY A 39 -15.41 -8.38 -5.01
N VAL A 40 -16.50 -9.08 -5.33
CA VAL A 40 -17.58 -9.39 -4.37
C VAL A 40 -17.09 -10.30 -3.25
N PHE A 41 -16.33 -11.35 -3.58
CA PHE A 41 -15.74 -12.25 -2.58
C PHE A 41 -14.83 -11.50 -1.61
N LEU A 42 -13.92 -10.66 -2.12
CA LEU A 42 -13.07 -9.81 -1.29
C LEU A 42 -13.90 -8.88 -0.39
N ALA A 43 -14.99 -8.29 -0.90
CA ALA A 43 -15.85 -7.41 -0.12
C ALA A 43 -16.60 -8.17 0.99
N VAL A 44 -17.08 -9.39 0.72
CA VAL A 44 -17.74 -10.23 1.72
C VAL A 44 -16.77 -10.64 2.83
N GLU A 45 -15.54 -11.02 2.48
CA GLU A 45 -14.55 -11.43 3.48
C GLU A 45 -14.10 -10.27 4.39
N VAL A 46 -14.16 -9.05 3.86
CA VAL A 46 -13.79 -7.82 4.57
C VAL A 46 -14.93 -7.24 5.40
N ALA A 47 -16.19 -7.47 5.02
CA ALA A 47 -17.36 -6.86 5.65
C ALA A 47 -17.39 -7.03 7.19
N PRO A 48 -17.06 -8.19 7.78
CA PRO A 48 -17.05 -8.38 9.23
C PRO A 48 -16.15 -7.41 10.00
N LEU A 49 -15.06 -6.90 9.38
CA LEU A 49 -14.17 -5.91 10.02
C LEU A 49 -14.88 -4.59 10.37
N PHE A 50 -15.97 -4.28 9.68
CA PHE A 50 -16.70 -3.02 9.81
C PHE A 50 -18.10 -3.18 10.41
N VAL A 51 -18.47 -4.41 10.79
CA VAL A 51 -19.68 -4.64 11.58
C VAL A 51 -19.45 -4.03 12.97
N ALA A 52 -20.42 -3.27 13.45
CA ALA A 52 -20.35 -2.68 14.78
C ALA A 52 -20.37 -3.82 15.82
N PRO A 53 -19.49 -3.80 16.83
CA PRO A 53 -19.56 -4.76 17.91
C PRO A 53 -20.92 -4.75 18.58
N GLU A 54 -21.36 -5.91 19.04
CA GLU A 54 -22.63 -6.06 19.75
C GLU A 54 -22.40 -6.69 21.11
N VAL A 55 -23.16 -6.22 22.09
CA VAL A 55 -23.23 -6.81 23.42
C VAL A 55 -24.64 -7.36 23.59
N ARG A 56 -24.77 -8.67 23.72
CA ARG A 56 -26.05 -9.38 23.82
C ARG A 56 -26.19 -10.03 25.18
N GLU A 57 -27.40 -9.94 25.71
CA GLU A 57 -27.79 -10.67 26.92
C GLU A 57 -28.39 -12.00 26.49
N GLN A 58 -27.76 -13.11 26.89
CA GLN A 58 -28.30 -14.44 26.70
C GLN A 58 -28.87 -14.92 28.04
N ALA A 59 -30.20 -14.96 28.12
CA ALA A 59 -30.90 -15.50 29.26
C ALA A 59 -30.59 -17.00 29.39
N THR A 60 -30.12 -17.41 30.55
CA THR A 60 -29.98 -18.83 30.89
C THR A 60 -31.27 -19.31 31.52
N ASP A 61 -32.01 -20.15 30.79
CA ASP A 61 -33.22 -20.81 31.29
C ASP A 61 -32.88 -21.78 32.43
N GLY A 62 -32.88 -21.29 33.66
CA GLY A 62 -32.84 -22.11 34.88
C GLY A 62 -31.55 -22.87 35.16
N ALA A 63 -30.42 -22.50 34.54
CA ALA A 63 -29.12 -23.10 34.84
C ALA A 63 -28.56 -22.57 36.18
N SER A 64 -27.98 -23.45 36.99
CA SER A 64 -27.21 -23.06 38.18
C SER A 64 -26.01 -22.22 37.80
N LEU A 65 -25.77 -21.11 38.53
CA LEU A 65 -24.59 -20.26 38.35
C LEU A 65 -23.29 -21.10 38.36
N PRO A 66 -22.43 -20.98 37.34
CA PRO A 66 -21.12 -21.62 37.36
C PRO A 66 -20.24 -21.01 38.45
N ALA A 67 -19.10 -21.65 38.73
CA ALA A 67 -18.09 -21.02 39.58
C ALA A 67 -17.55 -19.78 38.87
N LEU A 68 -17.72 -18.61 39.51
CA LEU A 68 -17.31 -17.33 38.95
C LEU A 68 -16.05 -16.82 39.65
N ALA A 69 -15.06 -16.42 38.87
CA ALA A 69 -13.95 -15.61 39.34
C ALA A 69 -14.46 -14.21 39.69
N SER A 70 -14.19 -13.78 40.93
CA SER A 70 -14.63 -12.48 41.44
C SER A 70 -14.00 -11.33 40.66
N LEU A 71 -14.82 -10.35 40.28
CA LEU A 71 -14.33 -9.08 39.75
C LEU A 71 -13.58 -8.28 40.83
N PRO A 72 -12.65 -7.39 40.44
CA PRO A 72 -12.05 -6.44 41.37
C PRO A 72 -13.17 -5.64 42.05
N THR A 73 -13.23 -5.69 43.38
CA THR A 73 -14.22 -4.97 44.19
C THR A 73 -13.90 -3.49 44.33
N ASP A 74 -12.64 -3.11 44.15
CA ASP A 74 -12.18 -1.73 44.21
C ASP A 74 -12.06 -1.15 42.80
N SER A 75 -12.99 -0.25 42.43
CA SER A 75 -12.94 0.45 41.14
C SER A 75 -11.82 1.49 41.09
N LEU A 76 -11.23 1.86 42.22
CA LEU A 76 -10.18 2.87 42.31
C LEU A 76 -8.77 2.27 42.32
N SER A 77 -8.63 0.95 42.14
CA SER A 77 -7.34 0.32 41.93
C SER A 77 -7.34 -0.62 40.74
N ALA A 78 -6.21 -0.70 40.05
CA ALA A 78 -5.99 -1.61 38.94
C ALA A 78 -4.58 -2.17 39.02
N ALA A 79 -4.40 -3.45 38.70
CA ALA A 79 -3.11 -4.11 38.72
C ALA A 79 -2.75 -4.63 37.32
N GLY A 80 -1.59 -4.21 36.81
CA GLY A 80 -0.94 -4.76 35.63
C GLY A 80 0.16 -5.76 36.01
N GLU A 81 0.93 -6.21 35.02
CA GLU A 81 2.00 -7.19 35.25
C GLU A 81 3.16 -6.62 36.08
N GLN A 82 3.58 -5.39 35.78
CA GLN A 82 4.73 -4.74 36.41
C GLN A 82 4.35 -3.56 37.32
N GLN A 83 3.12 -3.07 37.21
CA GLN A 83 2.68 -1.86 37.90
C GLN A 83 1.31 -2.07 38.53
N GLN A 84 1.06 -1.35 39.62
CA GLN A 84 -0.25 -1.23 40.23
C GLN A 84 -0.60 0.25 40.31
N TRP A 85 -1.84 0.57 40.00
CA TRP A 85 -2.38 1.92 39.97
C TRP A 85 -3.47 2.08 41.01
N GLN A 86 -3.47 3.23 41.67
CA GLN A 86 -4.50 3.60 42.63
C GLN A 86 -4.91 5.04 42.39
N ALA A 87 -6.21 5.31 42.38
CA ALA A 87 -6.75 6.65 42.25
C ALA A 87 -6.79 7.35 43.61
N ASP A 88 -6.28 8.58 43.66
CA ASP A 88 -6.35 9.49 44.81
C ASP A 88 -6.96 10.82 44.34
N GLY A 89 -8.30 10.87 44.29
CA GLY A 89 -9.05 12.01 43.78
C GLY A 89 -8.82 12.26 42.29
N ARG A 90 -7.89 13.16 41.95
CA ARG A 90 -7.50 13.49 40.56
C ARG A 90 -6.17 12.87 40.15
N GLU A 91 -5.39 12.42 41.14
CA GLU A 91 -4.06 11.88 40.95
C GLU A 91 -4.15 10.37 40.76
N LEU A 92 -3.32 9.85 39.87
CA LEU A 92 -3.02 8.44 39.73
C LEU A 92 -1.72 8.16 40.46
N VAL A 93 -1.80 7.39 41.53
CA VAL A 93 -0.65 6.90 42.29
C VAL A 93 -0.18 5.61 41.63
N VAL A 94 1.09 5.57 41.26
CA VAL A 94 1.71 4.46 40.51
C VAL A 94 2.68 3.74 41.42
N PHE A 95 2.47 2.44 41.58
CA PHE A 95 3.36 1.54 42.30
C PHE A 95 4.04 0.60 41.31
N GLN A 96 5.34 0.38 41.46
CA GLN A 96 6.10 -0.60 40.70
C GLN A 96 6.20 -1.90 41.50
N ARG A 97 5.95 -3.03 40.83
CA ARG A 97 6.03 -4.35 41.44
C ARG A 97 7.46 -4.85 41.38
N MET A 98 8.09 -4.98 42.54
CA MET A 98 9.43 -5.54 42.70
C MET A 98 9.38 -6.85 43.48
N ALA A 99 10.50 -7.59 43.48
CA ALA A 99 10.62 -8.84 44.23
C ALA A 99 10.43 -8.64 45.76
N SER A 100 10.72 -7.43 46.27
CA SER A 100 10.57 -7.04 47.68
C SER A 100 9.16 -6.55 48.05
N GLY A 101 8.27 -6.35 47.09
CA GLY A 101 6.94 -5.77 47.30
C GLY A 101 6.60 -4.66 46.30
N LEU A 102 5.62 -3.82 46.66
CA LEU A 102 5.21 -2.65 45.87
C LEU A 102 5.97 -1.42 46.35
N GLU A 103 6.70 -0.75 45.45
CA GLU A 103 7.33 0.54 45.73
C GLU A 103 6.63 1.67 44.98
N LEU A 104 6.55 2.84 45.60
CA LEU A 104 5.93 4.01 45.00
C LEU A 104 6.83 4.55 43.88
N ALA A 105 6.39 4.44 42.62
CA ALA A 105 7.06 5.02 41.47
C ALA A 105 6.80 6.53 41.37
N GLY A 106 5.57 6.96 41.70
CA GLY A 106 5.22 8.39 41.76
C GLY A 106 3.72 8.65 41.63
N ARG A 107 3.38 9.92 41.36
CA ARG A 107 2.00 10.40 41.21
C ARG A 107 1.87 11.24 39.95
N VAL A 108 0.76 11.09 39.22
CA VAL A 108 0.48 11.84 37.99
C VAL A 108 -0.93 12.40 38.02
N GLU A 109 -1.13 13.66 37.62
CA GLU A 109 -2.47 14.21 37.43
C GLU A 109 -3.11 13.60 36.17
N ALA A 110 -4.13 12.76 36.36
CA ALA A 110 -4.71 11.98 35.26
C ALA A 110 -5.94 12.64 34.62
N VAL A 111 -6.61 13.54 35.33
CA VAL A 111 -7.90 14.13 34.92
C VAL A 111 -7.87 15.65 35.17
N PRO A 112 -8.54 16.48 34.35
CA PRO A 112 -8.56 17.94 34.54
C PRO A 112 -8.99 18.40 35.95
N PRO A 113 -8.62 19.61 36.39
CA PRO A 113 -8.85 20.07 37.77
C PRO A 113 -10.32 20.09 38.22
N SER A 114 -11.26 20.13 37.27
CA SER A 114 -12.71 20.16 37.51
C SER A 114 -13.34 18.78 37.63
N ARG A 115 -12.55 17.70 37.65
CA ARG A 115 -13.00 16.31 37.53
C ARG A 115 -12.21 15.42 38.50
N ARG A 116 -12.74 14.22 38.77
CA ARG A 116 -12.11 13.19 39.61
C ARG A 116 -12.15 11.82 38.93
N ILE A 117 -11.20 10.96 39.28
CA ILE A 117 -11.16 9.57 38.84
C ILE A 117 -12.22 8.79 39.62
N THR A 118 -13.03 8.00 38.92
CA THR A 118 -14.10 7.18 39.51
C THR A 118 -13.96 5.69 39.24
N ALA A 119 -13.21 5.32 38.19
CA ALA A 119 -12.93 3.93 37.86
C ALA A 119 -11.59 3.77 37.14
N LEU A 120 -10.91 2.65 37.39
CA LEU A 120 -9.66 2.23 36.75
C LEU A 120 -9.81 0.80 36.20
N ALA A 121 -9.22 0.53 35.04
CA ALA A 121 -9.08 -0.84 34.53
C ALA A 121 -7.77 -1.02 33.76
N ALA A 122 -6.95 -2.00 34.18
CA ALA A 122 -5.74 -2.37 33.47
C ALA A 122 -6.10 -3.26 32.27
N LEU A 123 -5.63 -2.88 31.08
CA LEU A 123 -5.85 -3.69 29.88
C LEU A 123 -4.86 -4.86 29.84
N GLN A 124 -5.27 -5.93 29.15
CA GLN A 124 -4.45 -7.12 28.94
C GLN A 124 -3.09 -6.74 28.29
N GLY A 125 -1.99 -7.28 28.82
CA GLY A 125 -0.61 -6.88 28.45
C GLY A 125 0.05 -5.92 29.45
N GLY A 126 -0.70 -5.33 30.38
CA GLY A 126 -0.15 -4.71 31.59
C GLY A 126 0.59 -3.38 31.41
N ARG A 127 0.61 -2.80 30.21
CA ARG A 127 1.24 -1.49 29.91
C ARG A 127 0.25 -0.39 29.53
N ALA A 128 -1.04 -0.71 29.46
CA ALA A 128 -2.11 0.24 29.19
C ALA A 128 -3.18 0.21 30.28
N LEU A 129 -3.67 1.39 30.65
CA LEU A 129 -4.68 1.61 31.69
C LEU A 129 -5.80 2.47 31.12
N LEU A 130 -7.05 2.13 31.44
CA LEU A 130 -8.20 2.98 31.22
C LEU A 130 -8.59 3.68 32.52
N ILE A 131 -8.89 4.96 32.41
CA ILE A 131 -9.29 5.84 33.51
C ILE A 131 -10.66 6.43 33.15
N GLY A 132 -11.64 6.20 34.03
CA GLY A 132 -12.98 6.78 33.98
C GLY A 132 -13.09 7.99 34.91
N ASP A 133 -13.81 9.02 34.46
CA ASP A 133 -14.05 10.24 35.24
C ASP A 133 -15.52 10.44 35.65
N ASP A 134 -15.73 11.39 36.57
CA ASP A 134 -17.02 11.74 37.16
C ASP A 134 -17.99 12.47 36.24
N GLY A 135 -17.65 12.72 34.98
CA GLY A 135 -18.64 13.16 34.00
C GLY A 135 -18.53 12.38 32.69
N GLY A 136 -18.35 11.07 32.81
CA GLY A 136 -18.51 10.08 31.75
C GLY A 136 -17.32 9.94 30.81
N GLY A 137 -16.23 10.67 31.03
CA GLY A 137 -15.04 10.58 30.20
C GLY A 137 -14.28 9.28 30.46
N VAL A 138 -13.75 8.68 29.38
CA VAL A 138 -12.82 7.53 29.45
C VAL A 138 -11.55 7.90 28.70
N GLN A 139 -10.40 7.65 29.33
CA GLN A 139 -9.08 7.96 28.78
C GLN A 139 -8.15 6.77 28.89
N ARG A 140 -7.36 6.52 27.84
CA ARG A 140 -6.27 5.55 27.83
C ARG A 140 -4.96 6.21 28.17
N TRP A 141 -4.26 5.57 29.09
CA TRP A 141 -2.92 5.87 29.54
C TRP A 141 -2.00 4.69 29.21
N VAL A 142 -0.75 4.97 28.88
CA VAL A 142 0.24 3.94 28.53
C VAL A 142 1.55 4.20 29.25
N THR A 143 2.23 3.14 29.66
CA THR A 143 3.57 3.23 30.23
C THR A 143 4.60 3.03 29.11
N LEU A 144 5.47 4.03 28.93
CA LEU A 144 6.53 4.01 27.92
C LEU A 144 7.65 3.05 28.34
N ALA A 145 8.53 2.65 27.39
CA ALA A 145 9.64 1.76 27.72
C ALA A 145 10.68 2.43 28.64
N ASP A 146 10.91 3.73 28.46
CA ASP A 146 11.94 4.50 29.17
C ASP A 146 11.40 5.34 30.35
N GLN A 147 10.13 5.15 30.74
CA GLN A 147 9.52 5.92 31.83
C GLN A 147 8.69 5.02 32.74
N ASP A 148 8.87 5.19 34.05
CA ASP A 148 8.10 4.46 35.06
C ASP A 148 6.68 5.03 35.24
N LEU A 149 6.45 6.30 34.87
CA LEU A 149 5.14 6.94 34.98
C LEU A 149 4.35 6.81 33.67
N PRO A 150 3.05 6.47 33.74
CA PRO A 150 2.20 6.40 32.57
C PRO A 150 1.94 7.80 32.02
N VAL A 151 1.77 7.88 30.70
CA VAL A 151 1.45 9.12 29.97
C VAL A 151 0.08 9.01 29.29
N PRO A 152 -0.64 10.14 29.11
CA PRO A 152 -1.93 10.11 28.41
C PRO A 152 -1.69 9.78 26.93
N ALA A 153 -2.34 8.73 26.44
CA ALA A 153 -2.24 8.31 25.03
C ALA A 153 -3.44 8.80 24.20
N SER A 154 -4.65 8.48 24.65
CA SER A 154 -5.87 8.70 23.86
C SER A 154 -7.05 9.04 24.75
N ARG A 155 -7.71 10.17 24.48
CA ARG A 155 -9.02 10.49 25.07
C ARG A 155 -10.12 9.93 24.19
N TYR A 156 -10.97 9.08 24.75
CA TYR A 156 -12.07 8.48 24.01
C TYR A 156 -13.35 9.33 24.07
N GLN A 157 -14.31 8.96 23.23
CA GLN A 157 -15.67 9.46 23.32
C GLN A 157 -16.26 9.09 24.69
N ALA A 158 -16.87 10.06 25.36
CA ALA A 158 -17.45 9.89 26.69
C ALA A 158 -18.72 9.02 26.63
N LEU A 159 -18.93 8.21 27.67
CA LEU A 159 -20.15 7.45 27.89
C LEU A 159 -21.19 8.33 28.59
N GLY A 160 -21.83 9.19 27.81
CA GLY A 160 -22.79 10.16 28.33
C GLY A 160 -22.13 11.23 29.21
N SER A 161 -22.87 11.67 30.23
CA SER A 161 -22.41 12.72 31.18
C SER A 161 -22.41 12.28 32.65
N ALA A 162 -22.87 11.05 32.92
CA ALA A 162 -22.89 10.50 34.27
C ALA A 162 -21.51 9.94 34.66
N PRO A 163 -21.16 9.90 35.96
CA PRO A 163 -19.92 9.32 36.44
C PRO A 163 -19.74 7.86 35.98
N ILE A 164 -18.52 7.48 35.61
CA ILE A 164 -18.19 6.07 35.35
C ILE A 164 -18.13 5.33 36.68
N ARG A 165 -19.07 4.41 36.91
CA ARG A 165 -19.19 3.61 38.12
C ARG A 165 -18.16 2.48 38.16
N GLN A 166 -17.97 1.80 37.02
CA GLN A 166 -17.10 0.62 36.95
C GLN A 166 -16.47 0.51 35.56
N LEU A 167 -15.21 0.06 35.52
CA LEU A 167 -14.53 -0.38 34.32
C LEU A 167 -14.14 -1.86 34.49
N ILE A 168 -14.51 -2.69 33.54
CA ILE A 168 -14.25 -4.13 33.55
C ILE A 168 -13.36 -4.43 32.34
N ALA A 169 -12.11 -4.83 32.58
CA ALA A 169 -11.19 -5.23 31.52
C ALA A 169 -11.64 -6.58 30.93
N LEU A 170 -11.77 -6.65 29.61
CA LEU A 170 -12.06 -7.86 28.84
C LEU A 170 -10.77 -8.35 28.14
N PRO A 171 -10.78 -9.57 27.56
CA PRO A 171 -9.75 -10.01 26.62
C PRO A 171 -9.55 -9.05 25.42
N ASP A 172 -8.46 -9.24 24.68
CA ASP A 172 -8.13 -8.50 23.44
C ASP A 172 -8.04 -6.98 23.61
N ARG A 173 -7.60 -6.55 24.81
CA ARG A 173 -7.46 -5.13 25.21
C ARG A 173 -8.76 -4.33 25.07
N GLN A 174 -9.87 -4.98 25.38
CA GLN A 174 -11.18 -4.36 25.44
C GLN A 174 -11.57 -4.08 26.90
N ALA A 175 -12.57 -3.21 27.10
CA ALA A 175 -13.13 -2.95 28.42
C ALA A 175 -14.59 -2.51 28.32
N LEU A 176 -15.40 -2.95 29.29
CA LEU A 176 -16.74 -2.41 29.49
C LEU A 176 -16.70 -1.29 30.51
N ALA A 177 -17.36 -0.18 30.19
CA ALA A 177 -17.61 0.92 31.11
C ALA A 177 -19.08 0.99 31.46
N LEU A 178 -19.38 1.02 32.75
CA LEU A 178 -20.72 1.24 33.28
C LEU A 178 -20.77 2.62 33.93
N ASN A 179 -21.74 3.45 33.57
CA ASN A 179 -21.98 4.74 34.23
C ASN A 179 -23.14 4.67 35.25
N GLU A 180 -23.26 5.69 36.10
CA GLU A 180 -24.35 5.79 37.10
C GLU A 180 -25.76 5.91 36.48
N ALA A 181 -25.86 6.26 35.19
CA ALA A 181 -27.11 6.27 34.45
C ALA A 181 -27.49 4.90 33.86
N ASN A 182 -26.82 3.82 34.29
CA ASN A 182 -26.97 2.44 33.78
C ASN A 182 -26.76 2.33 32.27
N GLN A 183 -25.87 3.14 31.70
CA GLN A 183 -25.40 2.96 30.33
C GLN A 183 -24.13 2.12 30.36
N LEU A 184 -24.04 1.20 29.40
CA LEU A 184 -22.90 0.33 29.19
C LEU A 184 -22.20 0.74 27.89
N GLY A 185 -20.88 0.89 27.92
CA GLY A 185 -20.05 1.19 26.76
C GLY A 185 -18.94 0.18 26.59
N LEU A 186 -18.75 -0.35 25.38
CA LEU A 186 -17.61 -1.18 25.03
C LEU A 186 -16.50 -0.31 24.45
N TYR A 187 -15.34 -0.33 25.08
CA TYR A 187 -14.14 0.39 24.66
C TYR A 187 -13.08 -0.60 24.19
N GLN A 188 -12.37 -0.24 23.12
CA GLN A 188 -11.17 -0.94 22.66
C GLN A 188 -9.97 0.00 22.70
N ALA A 189 -8.79 -0.52 23.05
CA ALA A 189 -7.59 0.25 23.31
C ALA A 189 -7.17 1.24 22.20
N ILE A 190 -7.37 0.93 20.93
CA ILE A 190 -6.99 1.77 19.79
C ILE A 190 -8.23 2.48 19.20
N GLY A 191 -9.32 1.73 19.04
CA GLY A 191 -10.56 2.17 18.41
C GLY A 191 -11.43 3.08 19.29
N GLY A 192 -11.18 3.13 20.60
CA GLY A 192 -11.98 3.91 21.55
C GLY A 192 -13.36 3.27 21.79
N LEU A 193 -14.41 4.10 21.93
CA LEU A 193 -15.79 3.62 22.10
C LEU A 193 -16.27 2.90 20.84
N ARG A 194 -16.72 1.65 20.98
CA ARG A 194 -17.14 0.78 19.87
C ARG A 194 -18.63 0.48 19.89
N TRP A 195 -19.21 0.37 21.07
CA TRP A 195 -20.63 0.14 21.26
C TRP A 195 -21.11 0.86 22.52
N GLN A 196 -22.37 1.30 22.52
CA GLN A 196 -23.03 1.86 23.69
C GLN A 196 -24.49 1.39 23.73
N GLY A 197 -24.98 1.08 24.92
CA GLY A 197 -26.35 0.65 25.15
C GLY A 197 -26.77 0.81 26.61
N GLN A 198 -27.96 0.32 26.95
CA GLN A 198 -28.37 0.22 28.35
C GLN A 198 -27.80 -1.07 28.96
N ALA A 199 -27.34 -0.99 30.20
CA ALA A 199 -26.89 -2.15 30.94
C ALA A 199 -28.09 -3.05 31.30
N PRO A 200 -27.92 -4.38 31.31
CA PRO A 200 -28.93 -5.29 31.84
C PRO A 200 -29.22 -5.02 33.32
N SER A 201 -30.37 -5.44 33.81
CA SER A 201 -30.72 -5.30 35.22
C SER A 201 -29.78 -6.13 36.11
N GLY A 202 -29.21 -5.52 37.16
CA GLY A 202 -28.30 -6.19 38.09
C GLY A 202 -26.88 -5.63 38.03
N GLU A 203 -25.92 -6.43 38.48
CA GLU A 203 -24.50 -6.07 38.51
C GLU A 203 -23.65 -7.15 37.83
N ALA A 204 -22.41 -6.81 37.46
CA ALA A 204 -21.47 -7.79 36.95
C ALA A 204 -21.07 -8.75 38.07
N LEU A 205 -21.31 -10.05 37.88
CA LEU A 205 -21.11 -11.09 38.90
C LEU A 205 -19.70 -11.66 38.87
N GLY A 206 -19.12 -11.83 37.68
CA GLY A 206 -17.81 -12.46 37.52
C GLY A 206 -17.59 -13.09 36.15
N TRP A 207 -16.42 -13.71 36.01
CA TRP A 207 -16.02 -14.48 34.84
C TRP A 207 -16.18 -15.97 35.11
N ASP A 208 -16.68 -16.73 34.16
CA ASP A 208 -16.61 -18.20 34.25
C ASP A 208 -15.27 -18.75 33.73
N ASP A 209 -15.08 -20.06 33.85
CA ASP A 209 -13.89 -20.77 33.38
C ASP A 209 -13.71 -20.71 31.84
N GLN A 210 -14.77 -20.33 31.10
CA GLN A 210 -14.73 -20.18 29.64
C GLN A 210 -14.35 -18.75 29.22
N GLY A 211 -14.25 -17.82 30.17
CA GLY A 211 -13.92 -16.42 29.92
C GLY A 211 -15.14 -15.57 29.56
N ASP A 212 -16.35 -16.02 29.86
CA ASP A 212 -17.57 -15.26 29.65
C ASP A 212 -17.94 -14.43 30.87
N LEU A 213 -18.44 -13.22 30.63
CA LEU A 213 -18.87 -12.31 31.69
C LEU A 213 -20.33 -12.57 32.06
N TRP A 214 -20.58 -12.82 33.34
CA TRP A 214 -21.92 -13.02 33.88
C TRP A 214 -22.48 -11.74 34.52
N TRP A 215 -23.75 -11.45 34.26
CA TRP A 215 -24.44 -10.25 34.72
C TRP A 215 -25.79 -10.58 35.33
N GLY A 216 -26.15 -9.93 36.43
CA GLY A 216 -27.48 -10.04 37.01
C GLY A 216 -27.50 -9.99 38.52
N THR A 217 -28.46 -10.69 39.11
CA THR A 217 -28.55 -10.89 40.56
C THR A 217 -28.28 -12.36 40.89
N ALA A 218 -28.07 -12.69 42.17
CA ALA A 218 -27.82 -14.07 42.60
C ALA A 218 -28.95 -15.06 42.23
N GLU A 219 -30.16 -14.56 41.96
CA GLU A 219 -31.35 -15.36 41.62
C GLU A 219 -31.67 -15.36 40.12
N ALA A 220 -31.22 -14.35 39.37
CA ALA A 220 -31.45 -14.20 37.94
C ALA A 220 -30.17 -13.69 37.28
N ALA A 221 -29.36 -14.63 36.79
CA ALA A 221 -28.12 -14.34 36.09
C ALA A 221 -28.27 -14.63 34.59
N SER A 222 -27.62 -13.79 33.80
CA SER A 222 -27.54 -13.87 32.36
C SER A 222 -26.08 -13.87 31.93
N ARG A 223 -25.79 -14.49 30.80
CA ARG A 223 -24.48 -14.39 30.17
C ARG A 223 -24.47 -13.18 29.27
N LEU A 224 -23.44 -12.33 29.42
CA LEU A 224 -23.21 -11.21 28.53
C LEU A 224 -22.26 -11.65 27.42
N GLU A 225 -22.80 -11.89 26.24
CA GLU A 225 -22.02 -12.22 25.04
C GLU A 225 -21.52 -10.91 24.40
N VAL A 226 -20.20 -10.76 24.32
CA VAL A 226 -19.55 -9.60 23.69
C VAL A 226 -18.98 -10.03 22.35
N ASP A 227 -19.70 -9.76 21.27
CA ASP A 227 -19.21 -10.00 19.91
C ASP A 227 -18.44 -8.76 19.44
N ALA A 228 -17.11 -8.84 19.55
CA ALA A 228 -16.21 -7.73 19.32
C ALA A 228 -14.88 -8.16 18.69
N GLU A 229 -14.87 -9.27 17.93
CA GLU A 229 -13.67 -9.92 17.39
C GLU A 229 -12.74 -8.95 16.63
N HIS A 230 -13.31 -7.97 15.93
CA HIS A 230 -12.56 -7.00 15.11
C HIS A 230 -12.66 -5.55 15.63
N ALA A 231 -12.96 -5.37 16.91
CA ALA A 231 -13.20 -4.05 17.51
C ALA A 231 -12.01 -3.07 17.40
N GLU A 232 -10.79 -3.59 17.23
CA GLU A 232 -9.56 -2.83 17.00
C GLU A 232 -9.47 -2.16 15.62
N VAL A 233 -10.27 -2.63 14.66
CA VAL A 233 -10.29 -2.12 13.29
C VAL A 233 -11.27 -0.96 13.16
N SER A 234 -10.75 0.16 12.66
CA SER A 234 -11.52 1.35 12.35
C SER A 234 -10.83 2.13 11.24
N TRP A 235 -11.56 3.00 10.54
CA TRP A 235 -10.94 3.90 9.56
C TRP A 235 -9.76 4.69 10.15
N ARG A 236 -9.90 5.12 11.41
CA ARG A 236 -8.85 5.84 12.13
C ARG A 236 -7.62 4.97 12.40
N SER A 237 -7.79 3.73 12.88
CA SER A 237 -6.66 2.84 13.18
C SER A 237 -5.90 2.41 11.93
N LEU A 238 -6.57 2.28 10.78
CA LEU A 238 -5.95 1.87 9.52
C LEU A 238 -5.15 2.99 8.83
N TRP A 239 -5.56 4.26 8.96
CA TRP A 239 -5.04 5.36 8.14
C TRP A 239 -4.40 6.52 8.92
N LEU A 240 -4.70 6.68 10.21
CA LEU A 240 -4.22 7.80 11.03
C LEU A 240 -3.25 7.31 12.13
N PRO A 241 -2.16 8.05 12.44
CA PRO A 241 -1.21 7.66 13.48
C PRO A 241 -1.86 7.28 14.82
N GLN A 242 -1.41 6.18 15.40
CA GLN A 242 -1.91 5.65 16.68
C GLN A 242 -0.81 5.65 17.75
N HIS A 243 -1.19 5.90 18.99
CA HIS A 243 -0.28 5.77 20.13
C HIS A 243 -0.21 4.30 20.55
N TYR A 244 0.84 3.61 20.10
CA TYR A 244 1.10 2.23 20.49
C TYR A 244 1.82 2.15 21.83
N GLU A 245 1.64 1.05 22.54
CA GLU A 245 2.37 0.75 23.77
C GLU A 245 3.90 0.84 23.55
N GLY A 246 4.59 1.41 24.54
CA GLY A 246 6.04 1.63 24.52
C GLY A 246 6.54 2.80 23.65
N HIS A 247 5.67 3.51 22.93
CA HIS A 247 6.06 4.60 22.03
C HIS A 247 5.54 5.96 22.50
N ALA A 248 6.44 6.94 22.61
CA ALA A 248 6.08 8.29 23.10
C ALA A 248 5.21 9.10 22.14
N ALA A 249 5.31 8.82 20.83
CA ALA A 249 4.64 9.56 19.78
C ALA A 249 3.70 8.64 18.99
N PRO A 250 2.63 9.18 18.39
CA PRO A 250 1.72 8.41 17.57
C PRO A 250 2.41 8.05 16.25
N GLN A 251 2.29 6.79 15.83
CA GLN A 251 2.98 6.27 14.64
C GLN A 251 2.01 5.49 13.74
N GLN A 252 2.38 5.40 12.46
CA GLN A 252 1.75 4.50 11.50
C GLN A 252 2.68 3.33 11.28
N ARG A 253 2.29 2.14 11.73
CA ARG A 253 3.11 0.92 11.62
C ARG A 253 2.23 -0.25 11.21
N TRP A 254 2.78 -1.07 10.31
CA TRP A 254 2.31 -2.42 10.06
C TRP A 254 3.27 -3.39 10.76
N GLN A 255 2.78 -4.10 11.76
CA GLN A 255 3.53 -5.15 12.44
C GLN A 255 2.55 -6.15 13.04
N THR A 256 2.69 -7.40 12.62
CA THR A 256 1.91 -8.53 13.12
C THR A 256 2.63 -9.14 14.33
N SER A 257 1.89 -9.41 15.39
CA SER A 257 2.40 -10.05 16.60
C SER A 257 2.55 -11.55 16.34
N VAL A 258 3.72 -11.98 15.84
CA VAL A 258 3.98 -13.42 15.57
C VAL A 258 4.61 -14.12 16.79
N SER A 259 5.20 -13.39 17.74
CA SER A 259 6.06 -13.99 18.77
C SER A 259 5.53 -13.98 20.21
N ASP A 260 4.58 -13.14 20.59
CA ASP A 260 3.99 -13.14 21.93
C ASP A 260 2.60 -12.47 21.86
N SER A 261 1.54 -13.11 22.38
CA SER A 261 0.19 -12.54 22.45
C SER A 261 0.11 -11.30 23.35
N ARG A 262 1.23 -10.95 24.01
CA ARG A 262 1.41 -9.80 24.89
C ARG A 262 1.66 -8.48 24.15
N ASP A 263 2.11 -8.51 22.90
CA ASP A 263 2.41 -7.27 22.14
C ASP A 263 1.17 -6.70 21.45
N GLU A 264 1.07 -5.36 21.41
CA GLU A 264 -0.07 -4.66 20.79
C GLU A 264 0.03 -4.75 19.26
N PRO A 265 -0.96 -5.36 18.57
CA PRO A 265 -0.90 -5.50 17.13
C PRO A 265 -1.01 -4.15 16.43
N ARG A 266 -0.26 -3.98 15.34
CA ARG A 266 -0.16 -2.70 14.62
C ARG A 266 -0.65 -2.88 13.20
N TYR A 267 -1.90 -2.51 12.96
CA TYR A 267 -2.61 -2.76 11.70
C TYR A 267 -2.66 -1.55 10.74
N GLY A 268 -1.72 -0.61 10.83
CA GLY A 268 -1.70 0.55 9.94
C GLY A 268 -1.49 0.16 8.48
N LEU A 269 -2.47 0.43 7.61
CA LEU A 269 -2.40 0.14 6.16
C LEU A 269 -1.73 1.27 5.37
N ALA A 270 -1.68 2.49 5.92
CA ALA A 270 -1.12 3.64 5.22
C ALA A 270 0.35 3.43 4.76
N PRO A 271 1.26 2.85 5.56
CA PRO A 271 2.63 2.56 5.12
C PRO A 271 2.69 1.58 3.94
N LEU A 272 1.80 0.60 3.90
CA LEU A 272 1.74 -0.38 2.82
C LEU A 272 1.21 0.24 1.52
N ALA A 273 0.14 1.04 1.62
CA ALA A 273 -0.40 1.79 0.49
C ALA A 273 0.63 2.80 -0.06
N TRP A 274 1.34 3.49 0.83
CA TRP A 274 2.46 4.37 0.47
C TRP A 274 3.57 3.59 -0.25
N GLY A 275 3.97 2.43 0.27
CA GLY A 275 4.97 1.57 -0.35
C GLY A 275 4.58 1.15 -1.77
N THR A 276 3.32 0.76 -1.98
CA THR A 276 2.79 0.44 -3.32
C THR A 276 2.90 1.62 -4.28
N LEU A 277 2.46 2.81 -3.86
CA LEU A 277 2.52 4.02 -4.69
C LEU A 277 3.97 4.46 -4.96
N LYS A 278 4.83 4.37 -3.95
CA LYS A 278 6.28 4.67 -4.04
C LYS A 278 6.95 3.78 -5.07
N ALA A 279 6.73 2.47 -5.01
CA ALA A 279 7.27 1.51 -5.98
C ALA A 279 6.80 1.83 -7.41
N ALA A 280 5.49 2.04 -7.59
CA ALA A 280 4.93 2.38 -8.89
C ALA A 280 5.46 3.71 -9.44
N ALA A 281 5.58 4.74 -8.60
CA ALA A 281 6.08 6.05 -8.99
C ALA A 281 7.53 5.98 -9.50
N TYR A 282 8.43 5.32 -8.76
CA TYR A 282 9.82 5.15 -9.20
C TYR A 282 9.96 4.26 -10.43
N ALA A 283 9.13 3.22 -10.56
CA ALA A 283 9.09 2.40 -11.77
C ALA A 283 8.66 3.20 -13.00
N LEU A 284 7.61 4.02 -12.87
CA LEU A 284 7.10 4.85 -13.96
C LEU A 284 8.08 5.99 -14.32
N LEU A 285 8.79 6.54 -13.34
CA LEU A 285 9.83 7.55 -13.59
C LEU A 285 10.92 7.03 -14.54
N VAL A 286 11.25 5.74 -14.44
CA VAL A 286 12.20 5.07 -15.35
C VAL A 286 11.51 4.61 -16.64
N ALA A 287 10.35 3.95 -16.54
CA ALA A 287 9.68 3.31 -17.67
C ALA A 287 9.15 4.31 -18.70
N ILE A 288 8.51 5.40 -18.26
CA ILE A 288 7.83 6.36 -19.14
C ILE A 288 8.79 7.02 -20.15
N PRO A 289 9.91 7.67 -19.74
CA PRO A 289 10.78 8.33 -20.69
C PRO A 289 11.41 7.34 -21.67
N LEU A 290 11.80 6.15 -21.21
CA LEU A 290 12.39 5.11 -22.05
C LEU A 290 11.36 4.55 -23.05
N ALA A 291 10.17 4.17 -22.57
CA ALA A 291 9.12 3.57 -23.40
C ALA A 291 8.56 4.56 -24.43
N LEU A 292 8.25 5.81 -24.01
CA LEU A 292 7.75 6.83 -24.93
C LEU A 292 8.82 7.27 -25.93
N GLY A 293 10.07 7.45 -25.49
CA GLY A 293 11.19 7.76 -26.37
C GLY A 293 11.38 6.68 -27.43
N ALA A 294 11.37 5.41 -27.02
CA ALA A 294 11.45 4.27 -27.94
C ALA A 294 10.24 4.21 -28.88
N ALA A 295 9.02 4.40 -28.38
CA ALA A 295 7.80 4.36 -29.20
C ALA A 295 7.79 5.47 -30.26
N VAL A 296 8.14 6.71 -29.87
CA VAL A 296 8.27 7.84 -30.79
C VAL A 296 9.33 7.57 -31.84
N HIS A 297 10.51 7.08 -31.44
CA HIS A 297 11.59 6.77 -32.38
C HIS A 297 11.16 5.68 -33.38
N THR A 298 10.59 4.58 -32.90
CA THR A 298 10.17 3.45 -33.72
C THR A 298 9.02 3.80 -34.67
N ALA A 299 8.00 4.55 -34.21
CA ALA A 299 6.86 4.90 -35.03
C ALA A 299 7.17 6.00 -36.06
N CYS A 300 7.93 7.03 -35.67
CA CYS A 300 8.07 8.25 -36.46
C CYS A 300 9.42 8.39 -37.19
N PHE A 301 10.51 7.80 -36.67
CA PHE A 301 11.87 8.05 -37.15
C PHE A 301 12.56 6.85 -37.79
N MET A 302 12.25 5.64 -37.31
CA MET A 302 12.88 4.39 -37.70
C MET A 302 12.50 3.91 -39.10
N SER A 303 13.41 3.20 -39.77
CA SER A 303 13.10 2.53 -41.04
C SER A 303 12.20 1.31 -40.85
N ALA A 304 11.37 1.01 -41.85
CA ALA A 304 10.40 -0.09 -41.77
C ALA A 304 11.05 -1.47 -41.49
N GLY A 305 12.21 -1.74 -42.09
CA GLY A 305 12.93 -3.01 -41.90
C GLY A 305 13.60 -3.16 -40.53
N LEU A 306 13.96 -2.05 -39.87
CA LEU A 306 14.47 -2.11 -38.51
C LEU A 306 13.33 -2.28 -37.51
N ARG A 307 12.21 -1.59 -37.72
CA ARG A 307 11.00 -1.70 -36.90
C ARG A 307 10.45 -3.13 -36.84
N THR A 308 10.44 -3.86 -37.96
CA THR A 308 9.97 -5.26 -38.01
C THR A 308 10.81 -6.21 -37.15
N ARG A 309 12.03 -5.82 -36.75
CA ARG A 309 12.87 -6.59 -35.83
C ARG A 309 12.76 -6.08 -34.39
N ILE A 310 12.88 -4.76 -34.19
CA ILE A 310 12.94 -4.16 -32.84
C ILE A 310 11.60 -4.30 -32.11
N LYS A 311 10.46 -4.07 -32.76
CA LYS A 311 9.15 -4.12 -32.10
C LYS A 311 8.88 -5.48 -31.46
N PRO A 312 8.99 -6.62 -32.18
CA PRO A 312 8.85 -7.94 -31.56
C PRO A 312 9.85 -8.22 -30.43
N THR A 313 11.10 -7.74 -30.54
CA THR A 313 12.10 -7.95 -29.47
C THR A 313 11.72 -7.21 -28.18
N LEU A 314 11.23 -5.97 -28.30
CA LEU A 314 10.78 -5.20 -27.13
C LEU A 314 9.50 -5.81 -26.52
N GLU A 315 8.58 -6.30 -27.34
CA GLU A 315 7.39 -7.02 -26.85
C GLU A 315 7.76 -8.34 -26.16
N LEU A 316 8.76 -9.06 -26.68
CA LEU A 316 9.25 -10.30 -26.06
C LEU A 316 9.86 -10.07 -24.67
N MET A 317 10.35 -8.87 -24.36
CA MET A 317 10.83 -8.55 -23.01
C MET A 317 9.72 -8.66 -21.96
N GLU A 318 8.45 -8.49 -22.34
CA GLU A 318 7.30 -8.65 -21.43
C GLU A 318 7.10 -10.11 -21.00
N ALA A 319 7.63 -11.07 -21.75
CA ALA A 319 7.54 -12.49 -21.42
C ALA A 319 8.50 -12.92 -20.29
N LEU A 320 9.39 -12.04 -19.85
CA LEU A 320 10.31 -12.33 -18.75
C LEU A 320 9.53 -12.48 -17.43
N PRO A 321 9.69 -13.59 -16.69
CA PRO A 321 9.00 -13.76 -15.41
C PRO A 321 9.45 -12.72 -14.37
N GLY A 322 8.50 -12.02 -13.74
CA GLY A 322 8.77 -10.99 -12.75
C GLY A 322 9.61 -11.49 -11.56
N VAL A 323 9.44 -12.75 -11.14
CA VAL A 323 10.26 -13.40 -10.10
C VAL A 323 11.74 -13.41 -10.46
N VAL A 324 12.07 -13.71 -11.72
CA VAL A 324 13.47 -13.77 -12.20
C VAL A 324 14.09 -12.37 -12.17
N LEU A 325 13.34 -11.37 -12.63
CA LEU A 325 13.79 -9.97 -12.57
C LEU A 325 13.97 -9.49 -11.13
N GLY A 326 13.04 -9.83 -10.23
CA GLY A 326 13.11 -9.51 -8.81
C GLY A 326 14.33 -10.13 -8.12
N PHE A 327 14.60 -11.41 -8.40
CA PHE A 327 15.77 -12.12 -7.89
C PHE A 327 17.08 -11.49 -8.35
N ILE A 328 17.21 -11.20 -9.66
CA ILE A 328 18.38 -10.52 -10.22
C ILE A 328 18.53 -9.12 -9.60
N ALA A 329 17.41 -8.41 -9.42
CA ALA A 329 17.42 -7.07 -8.83
C ALA A 329 17.94 -7.09 -7.38
N GLY A 330 17.44 -8.02 -6.55
CA GLY A 330 17.81 -8.10 -5.13
C GLY A 330 19.19 -8.68 -4.85
N LEU A 331 19.68 -9.63 -5.67
CA LEU A 331 20.95 -10.32 -5.42
C LEU A 331 22.13 -9.83 -6.26
N VAL A 332 21.88 -9.26 -7.44
CA VAL A 332 22.93 -8.81 -8.34
C VAL A 332 22.91 -7.29 -8.46
N LEU A 333 21.76 -6.71 -8.83
CA LEU A 333 21.67 -5.28 -9.11
C LEU A 333 21.87 -4.43 -7.84
N ALA A 334 21.15 -4.71 -6.75
CA ALA A 334 21.25 -4.01 -5.48
C ALA A 334 22.71 -3.88 -4.96
N PRO A 335 23.44 -4.99 -4.73
CA PRO A 335 24.82 -4.90 -4.25
C PRO A 335 25.80 -4.37 -5.32
N TRP A 336 25.46 -4.45 -6.60
CA TRP A 336 26.28 -3.85 -7.67
C TRP A 336 26.13 -2.32 -7.69
N VAL A 337 24.89 -1.82 -7.59
CA VAL A 337 24.58 -0.39 -7.51
C VAL A 337 25.15 0.21 -6.24
N GLU A 338 25.01 -0.47 -5.10
CA GLU A 338 25.59 -0.02 -3.83
C GLU A 338 27.10 0.22 -3.94
N ARG A 339 27.84 -0.65 -4.64
CA ARG A 339 29.29 -0.50 -4.86
C ARG A 339 29.67 0.59 -5.86
N HIS A 340 28.74 1.03 -6.71
CA HIS A 340 28.99 2.02 -7.77
C HIS A 340 27.99 3.18 -7.71
N LEU A 341 27.51 3.51 -6.51
CA LEU A 341 26.41 4.44 -6.31
C LEU A 341 26.66 5.82 -6.96
N PRO A 342 27.84 6.45 -6.82
CA PRO A 342 28.13 7.72 -7.49
C PRO A 342 28.05 7.62 -9.01
N GLY A 343 28.63 6.55 -9.58
CA GLY A 343 28.62 6.30 -11.01
C GLY A 343 27.21 6.07 -11.55
N VAL A 344 26.39 5.27 -10.85
CA VAL A 344 25.00 4.99 -11.24
C VAL A 344 24.15 6.26 -11.22
N LEU A 345 24.30 7.10 -10.18
CA LEU A 345 23.60 8.39 -10.13
C LEU A 345 24.09 9.35 -11.23
N ALA A 346 25.39 9.33 -11.55
CA ALA A 346 25.93 10.09 -12.66
C ALA A 346 25.34 9.65 -14.02
N LEU A 347 25.03 8.36 -14.22
CA LEU A 347 24.41 7.87 -15.47
C LEU A 347 23.07 8.56 -15.79
N LEU A 348 22.30 8.95 -14.77
CA LEU A 348 21.04 9.68 -14.95
C LEU A 348 21.23 11.00 -15.70
N LEU A 349 22.40 11.63 -15.55
CA LEU A 349 22.77 12.88 -16.23
C LEU A 349 23.63 12.63 -17.47
N VAL A 350 24.60 11.72 -17.36
CA VAL A 350 25.58 11.43 -18.43
C VAL A 350 24.92 10.81 -19.65
N LEU A 351 23.91 9.95 -19.49
CA LEU A 351 23.27 9.32 -20.66
C LEU A 351 22.44 10.31 -21.50
N PRO A 352 21.53 11.13 -20.91
CA PRO A 352 20.82 12.15 -21.69
C PRO A 352 21.76 13.17 -22.34
N LEU A 353 22.73 13.71 -21.58
CA LEU A 353 23.71 14.67 -22.10
C LEU A 353 24.62 14.02 -23.16
N GLY A 354 25.01 12.78 -22.93
CA GLY A 354 25.79 11.95 -23.85
C GLY A 354 25.08 11.68 -25.17
N MET A 355 23.76 11.51 -25.13
CA MET A 355 22.96 11.37 -26.35
C MET A 355 22.95 12.68 -27.16
N LEU A 356 22.83 13.83 -26.50
CA LEU A 356 22.93 15.15 -27.15
C LEU A 356 24.32 15.38 -27.73
N SER A 357 25.38 15.03 -26.99
CA SER A 357 26.76 15.17 -27.47
C SER A 357 27.05 14.23 -28.64
N GLY A 358 26.52 12.99 -28.61
CA GLY A 358 26.62 12.05 -29.73
C GLY A 358 25.96 12.60 -31.00
N GLY A 359 24.79 13.24 -30.86
CA GLY A 359 24.13 13.95 -31.95
C GLY A 359 24.94 15.14 -32.49
N ALA A 360 25.54 15.95 -31.61
CA ALA A 360 26.39 17.06 -32.00
C ALA A 360 27.67 16.60 -32.71
N LEU A 361 28.31 15.55 -32.21
CA LEU A 361 29.48 14.92 -32.84
C LEU A 361 29.14 14.37 -34.23
N TRP A 362 27.99 13.70 -34.36
CA TRP A 362 27.49 13.21 -35.65
C TRP A 362 27.22 14.37 -36.63
N ALA A 363 26.70 15.49 -36.16
CA ALA A 363 26.48 16.69 -36.99
C ALA A 363 27.80 17.28 -37.52
N CYS A 364 28.88 17.20 -36.72
CA CYS A 364 30.22 17.62 -37.10
C CYS A 364 30.97 16.60 -37.99
N CYS A 365 30.48 15.36 -38.11
CA CYS A 365 31.16 14.33 -38.91
C CYS A 365 31.16 14.65 -40.42
N SER A 366 32.19 14.17 -41.11
CA SER A 366 32.30 14.30 -42.57
C SER A 366 31.17 13.59 -43.31
N ALA A 367 30.86 14.04 -44.54
CA ALA A 367 29.74 13.51 -45.33
C ALA A 367 29.80 11.99 -45.53
N ARG A 368 31.02 11.41 -45.61
CA ARG A 368 31.23 9.95 -45.73
C ARG A 368 30.64 9.18 -44.55
N TRP A 369 30.84 9.66 -43.33
CA TRP A 369 30.33 9.01 -42.11
C TRP A 369 28.82 9.19 -41.96
N ARG A 370 28.28 10.35 -42.31
CA ARG A 370 26.82 10.60 -42.30
C ARG A 370 26.05 9.70 -43.28
N GLN A 371 26.67 9.31 -44.40
CA GLN A 371 26.08 8.34 -45.32
C GLN A 371 26.13 6.90 -44.78
N ARG A 372 27.22 6.50 -44.09
CA ARG A 372 27.35 5.18 -43.47
C ARG A 372 26.46 5.01 -42.23
N LEU A 373 26.21 6.09 -41.50
CA LEU A 373 25.42 6.13 -40.27
C LEU A 373 24.17 7.00 -40.47
N PRO A 374 23.15 6.50 -41.19
CA PRO A 374 21.92 7.25 -41.41
C PRO A 374 21.14 7.45 -40.10
N LEU A 375 20.41 8.57 -39.99
CA LEU A 375 19.57 8.87 -38.82
C LEU A 375 18.49 7.81 -38.55
N SER A 376 18.04 7.10 -39.59
CA SER A 376 17.04 6.04 -39.44
C SER A 376 17.54 4.82 -38.66
N TRP A 377 18.86 4.72 -38.46
CA TRP A 377 19.53 3.70 -37.65
C TRP A 377 20.17 4.29 -36.37
N ALA A 378 19.82 5.54 -36.01
CA ALA A 378 20.40 6.25 -34.86
C ALA A 378 20.37 5.44 -33.56
N GLY A 379 19.27 4.74 -33.28
CA GLY A 379 19.18 3.90 -32.09
C GLY A 379 20.28 2.82 -32.00
N LEU A 380 20.73 2.26 -33.13
CA LEU A 380 21.75 1.20 -33.15
C LEU A 380 23.17 1.74 -33.02
N TRP A 381 23.52 2.79 -33.76
CA TRP A 381 24.89 3.29 -33.73
C TRP A 381 25.17 4.22 -32.54
N LEU A 382 24.14 4.78 -31.89
CA LEU A 382 24.30 5.48 -30.61
C LEU A 382 24.54 4.51 -29.45
N MET A 383 24.14 3.24 -29.54
CA MET A 383 24.33 2.28 -28.44
C MET A 383 25.80 2.09 -28.02
N PRO A 384 26.77 1.85 -28.94
CA PRO A 384 28.18 1.77 -28.56
C PRO A 384 28.70 3.05 -27.89
N TRP A 385 28.24 4.22 -28.35
CA TRP A 385 28.61 5.52 -27.75
C TRP A 385 28.06 5.65 -26.33
N LEU A 386 26.78 5.35 -26.12
CA LEU A 386 26.16 5.39 -24.80
C LEU A 386 26.76 4.34 -23.85
N ALA A 387 27.06 3.14 -24.35
CA ALA A 387 27.74 2.09 -23.59
C ALA A 387 29.16 2.52 -23.17
N LEU A 388 29.91 3.18 -24.07
CA LEU A 388 31.21 3.76 -23.75
C LEU A 388 31.11 4.82 -22.65
N LEU A 389 30.15 5.74 -22.76
CA LEU A 389 29.92 6.77 -21.75
C LEU A 389 29.50 6.17 -20.41
N ALA A 390 28.66 5.13 -20.43
CA ALA A 390 28.27 4.43 -19.21
C ALA A 390 29.47 3.73 -18.56
N ALA A 391 30.27 3.01 -19.34
CA ALA A 391 31.48 2.36 -18.86
C ALA A 391 32.48 3.38 -18.30
N LEU A 392 32.64 4.53 -18.96
CA LEU A 392 33.50 5.60 -18.49
C LEU A 392 33.01 6.21 -17.17
N ALA A 393 31.70 6.47 -17.05
CA ALA A 393 31.10 7.00 -15.81
C ALA A 393 31.27 6.02 -14.64
N LEU A 394 31.08 4.72 -14.88
CA LEU A 394 31.27 3.67 -13.87
C LEU A 394 32.75 3.49 -13.52
N TRP A 395 33.65 3.56 -14.49
CA TRP A 395 35.10 3.52 -14.27
C TRP A 395 35.60 4.73 -13.46
N LEU A 396 35.01 5.91 -13.69
CA LEU A 396 35.29 7.12 -12.93
C LEU A 396 34.64 7.11 -11.54
N SER A 397 33.65 6.25 -11.26
CA SER A 397 32.89 6.23 -10.00
C SER A 397 33.77 6.30 -8.73
N PRO A 398 34.83 5.47 -8.57
CA PRO A 398 35.66 5.53 -7.37
C PRO A 398 36.46 6.84 -7.23
N SER A 399 36.74 7.52 -8.34
CA SER A 399 37.39 8.83 -8.34
C SER A 399 36.39 9.93 -7.99
N LEU A 400 35.17 9.87 -8.53
CA LEU A 400 34.09 10.79 -8.18
C LEU A 400 33.76 10.71 -6.68
N GLU A 401 33.73 9.49 -6.13
CA GLU A 401 33.49 9.24 -4.71
C GLU A 401 34.52 9.92 -3.80
N ARG A 402 35.80 9.79 -4.14
CA ARG A 402 36.90 10.40 -3.38
C ARG A 402 36.94 11.91 -3.52
N TRP A 403 36.60 12.46 -4.68
CA TRP A 403 36.69 13.90 -4.92
C TRP A 403 35.52 14.70 -4.34
N TRP A 404 34.31 14.14 -4.36
CA TRP A 404 33.10 14.88 -3.97
C TRP A 404 32.44 14.39 -2.68
N PHE A 405 32.70 13.15 -2.26
CA PHE A 405 31.96 12.51 -1.17
C PHE A 405 32.87 11.99 -0.05
N ASP A 406 34.11 12.46 0.02
CA ASP A 406 35.10 12.10 1.04
C ASP A 406 35.36 10.58 1.16
N GLY A 407 35.13 9.85 0.06
CA GLY A 407 35.42 8.41 -0.04
C GLY A 407 34.29 7.45 0.34
N ASP A 408 33.18 7.91 0.95
CA ASP A 408 31.96 7.11 1.11
C ASP A 408 30.71 7.98 0.86
N MET A 409 30.09 7.78 -0.31
CA MET A 409 28.89 8.51 -0.66
C MET A 409 27.72 8.23 0.29
N ARG A 410 27.61 7.02 0.86
CA ARG A 410 26.48 6.66 1.74
C ARG A 410 26.58 7.41 3.05
N SER A 411 27.76 7.44 3.67
CA SER A 411 28.00 8.23 4.87
C SER A 411 27.80 9.73 4.62
N TRP A 412 28.21 10.23 3.44
CA TRP A 412 27.93 11.62 3.06
C TRP A 412 26.43 11.91 2.94
N LEU A 413 25.65 11.01 2.33
CA LEU A 413 24.19 11.15 2.21
C LEU A 413 23.52 11.19 3.59
N GLU A 414 23.96 10.34 4.52
CA GLU A 414 23.42 10.29 5.88
C GLU A 414 23.77 11.56 6.66
N LEU A 415 25.04 11.97 6.68
CA LEU A 415 25.52 13.09 7.50
C LEU A 415 25.05 14.46 6.98
N GLN A 416 24.98 14.64 5.66
CA GLN A 416 24.66 15.94 5.05
C GLN A 416 23.18 16.10 4.70
N LEU A 417 22.52 15.01 4.28
CA LEU A 417 21.14 15.05 3.81
C LEU A 417 20.17 14.28 4.73
N GLY A 418 20.67 13.56 5.73
CA GLY A 418 19.84 12.71 6.59
C GLY A 418 19.21 11.54 5.83
N LEU A 419 19.81 11.14 4.71
CA LEU A 419 19.30 10.07 3.84
C LEU A 419 20.06 8.78 4.11
N ASP A 420 19.39 7.81 4.72
CA ASP A 420 19.89 6.45 4.86
C ASP A 420 19.89 5.74 3.49
N TYR A 421 20.80 4.79 3.31
CA TYR A 421 20.91 3.97 2.11
C TYR A 421 20.72 2.49 2.46
N ALA A 422 19.54 1.96 2.16
CA ALA A 422 19.32 0.52 2.16
C ALA A 422 19.82 -0.09 0.85
N SER A 423 20.57 -1.20 0.91
CA SER A 423 20.99 -1.93 -0.30
C SER A 423 19.80 -2.33 -1.19
N ARG A 424 18.70 -2.78 -0.54
CA ARG A 424 17.42 -3.10 -1.17
C ARG A 424 16.41 -1.97 -0.97
N ASN A 425 16.34 -1.07 -1.94
CA ASN A 425 15.58 0.19 -1.83
C ASN A 425 14.63 0.43 -3.01
N ALA A 426 13.87 1.52 -2.92
CA ALA A 426 12.90 1.93 -3.92
C ALA A 426 13.53 2.26 -5.29
N MET A 427 14.78 2.75 -5.34
CA MET A 427 15.49 2.99 -6.59
C MET A 427 15.76 1.68 -7.33
N ILE A 428 16.24 0.64 -6.66
CA ILE A 428 16.46 -0.69 -7.27
C ILE A 428 15.17 -1.24 -7.85
N VAL A 429 14.07 -1.10 -7.11
CA VAL A 429 12.73 -1.48 -7.58
C VAL A 429 12.36 -0.66 -8.81
N GLY A 430 12.51 0.66 -8.76
CA GLY A 430 12.21 1.54 -9.88
C GLY A 430 12.98 1.15 -11.16
N LEU A 431 14.25 0.78 -11.04
CA LEU A 431 15.06 0.29 -12.15
C LEU A 431 14.54 -1.05 -12.69
N ALA A 432 14.40 -2.06 -11.84
CA ALA A 432 14.01 -3.41 -12.26
C ALA A 432 12.57 -3.48 -12.78
N MET A 433 11.65 -2.90 -12.01
CA MET A 433 10.23 -2.83 -12.33
C MET A 433 9.95 -1.88 -13.49
N GLY A 434 10.70 -0.79 -13.59
CA GLY A 434 10.63 0.12 -14.73
C GLY A 434 10.96 -0.59 -16.04
N LEU A 435 12.02 -1.42 -16.05
CA LEU A 435 12.36 -2.26 -17.21
C LEU A 435 11.29 -3.32 -17.51
N ALA A 436 10.62 -3.86 -16.48
CA ALA A 436 9.54 -4.84 -16.66
C ALA A 436 8.25 -4.22 -17.22
N VAL A 437 7.93 -2.99 -16.85
CA VAL A 437 6.71 -2.27 -17.28
C VAL A 437 6.92 -1.53 -18.62
N MET A 438 8.17 -1.20 -18.96
CA MET A 438 8.52 -0.48 -20.20
C MET A 438 7.94 -1.11 -21.48
N PRO A 439 8.03 -2.44 -21.73
CA PRO A 439 7.50 -3.08 -22.93
C PRO A 439 6.03 -2.79 -23.18
N THR A 440 5.20 -2.84 -22.14
CA THR A 440 3.76 -2.62 -22.24
C THR A 440 3.44 -1.19 -22.63
N ILE A 441 4.06 -0.21 -21.95
CA ILE A 441 3.89 1.21 -22.29
C ILE A 441 4.36 1.45 -23.73
N TYR A 442 5.50 0.87 -24.10
CA TYR A 442 6.07 1.00 -25.44
C TYR A 442 5.12 0.47 -26.51
N ALA A 443 4.63 -0.77 -26.39
CA ALA A 443 3.81 -1.42 -27.41
C ALA A 443 2.51 -0.64 -27.64
N LEU A 444 1.80 -0.29 -26.56
CA LEU A 444 0.56 0.48 -26.62
C LEU A 444 0.77 1.91 -27.14
N ALA A 445 1.86 2.58 -26.77
CA ALA A 445 2.18 3.92 -27.25
C ALA A 445 2.61 3.91 -28.72
N GLU A 446 3.37 2.90 -29.16
CA GLU A 446 3.80 2.73 -30.55
C GLU A 446 2.59 2.46 -31.45
N ASP A 447 1.65 1.60 -31.03
CA ASP A 447 0.40 1.36 -31.75
C ASP A 447 -0.44 2.65 -31.87
N ALA A 448 -0.51 3.45 -30.80
CA ALA A 448 -1.20 4.73 -30.83
C ALA A 448 -0.57 5.73 -31.81
N LEU A 449 0.76 5.78 -31.87
CA LEU A 449 1.51 6.66 -32.78
C LEU A 449 1.43 6.18 -34.23
N SER A 450 1.63 4.89 -34.47
CA SER A 450 1.59 4.26 -35.80
C SER A 450 0.16 4.21 -36.37
N GLY A 451 -0.86 4.30 -35.52
CA GLY A 451 -2.27 4.41 -35.91
C GLY A 451 -2.68 5.79 -36.45
N VAL A 452 -1.85 6.82 -36.29
CA VAL A 452 -2.11 8.15 -36.87
C VAL A 452 -1.99 8.07 -38.40
N PRO A 453 -3.00 8.54 -39.17
CA PRO A 453 -2.93 8.52 -40.63
C PRO A 453 -1.68 9.24 -41.15
N LYS A 454 -0.90 8.56 -42.01
CA LYS A 454 0.34 9.11 -42.58
C LYS A 454 0.10 10.41 -43.37
N SER A 455 -1.08 10.55 -43.96
CA SER A 455 -1.51 11.77 -44.68
C SER A 455 -1.44 13.03 -43.83
N LEU A 456 -1.64 12.94 -42.51
CA LEU A 456 -1.52 14.10 -41.61
C LEU A 456 -0.06 14.57 -41.48
N ALA A 457 0.87 13.63 -41.37
CA ALA A 457 2.30 13.93 -41.30
C ALA A 457 2.85 14.39 -42.66
N GLU A 458 2.40 13.77 -43.75
CA GLU A 458 2.72 14.16 -45.13
C GLU A 458 2.17 15.56 -45.47
N GLY A 459 0.95 15.87 -45.04
CA GLY A 459 0.35 17.20 -45.18
C GLY A 459 1.12 18.28 -44.42
N ALA A 460 1.58 17.98 -43.20
CA ALA A 460 2.46 18.87 -42.45
C ALA A 460 3.79 19.10 -43.19
N ALA A 461 4.41 18.04 -43.72
CA ALA A 461 5.64 18.13 -44.50
C ALA A 461 5.44 18.94 -45.80
N ALA A 462 4.28 18.82 -46.45
CA ALA A 462 3.93 19.61 -47.64
C ALA A 462 3.81 21.10 -47.34
N MET A 463 3.44 21.48 -46.11
CA MET A 463 3.47 22.86 -45.63
C MET A 463 4.87 23.33 -45.16
N GLY A 464 5.93 22.55 -45.45
CA GLY A 464 7.30 22.88 -45.07
C GLY A 464 7.65 22.54 -43.62
N ALA A 465 6.80 21.82 -42.88
CA ALA A 465 7.11 21.43 -41.51
C ALA A 465 8.22 20.36 -41.48
N THR A 466 9.17 20.51 -40.56
CA THR A 466 10.16 19.46 -40.31
C THR A 466 9.51 18.25 -39.65
N ARG A 467 10.15 17.07 -39.74
CA ARG A 467 9.67 15.85 -39.05
C ARG A 467 9.47 16.05 -37.55
N TRP A 468 10.32 16.86 -36.91
CA TRP A 468 10.18 17.24 -35.51
C TRP A 468 8.96 18.12 -35.25
N GLN A 469 8.71 19.10 -36.12
CA GLN A 469 7.52 19.94 -36.03
C GLN A 469 6.23 19.14 -36.28
N ALA A 470 6.24 18.25 -37.27
CA ALA A 470 5.12 17.34 -37.55
C ALA A 470 4.84 16.40 -36.37
N LEU A 471 5.88 15.87 -35.72
CA LEU A 471 5.74 15.08 -34.49
C LEU A 471 5.02 15.87 -33.40
N TRP A 472 5.55 17.04 -33.02
CA TRP A 472 5.04 17.81 -31.88
C TRP A 472 3.68 18.45 -32.12
N LYS A 473 3.42 18.93 -33.34
CA LYS A 473 2.21 19.70 -33.64
C LYS A 473 1.07 18.87 -34.20
N VAL A 474 1.35 17.68 -34.73
CA VAL A 474 0.34 16.87 -35.43
C VAL A 474 0.25 15.46 -34.84
N VAL A 475 1.35 14.70 -34.87
CA VAL A 475 1.31 13.27 -34.51
C VAL A 475 1.09 13.07 -33.01
N LEU A 476 1.85 13.74 -32.14
CA LEU A 476 1.71 13.61 -30.68
C LEU A 476 0.33 14.07 -30.18
N PRO A 477 -0.22 15.22 -30.60
CA PRO A 477 -1.59 15.61 -30.22
C PRO A 477 -2.63 14.61 -30.70
N ALA A 478 -2.52 14.09 -31.92
CA ALA A 478 -3.44 13.10 -32.46
C ALA A 478 -3.37 11.75 -31.74
N ALA A 479 -2.16 11.32 -31.34
CA ALA A 479 -1.92 10.06 -30.64
C ALA A 479 -2.08 10.16 -29.11
N SER A 480 -2.14 11.37 -28.53
CA SER A 480 -2.19 11.60 -27.09
C SER A 480 -3.23 10.77 -26.32
N PRO A 481 -4.42 10.47 -26.86
CA PRO A 481 -5.41 9.66 -26.15
C PRO A 481 -4.95 8.22 -25.96
N GLY A 482 -4.29 7.67 -26.98
CA GLY A 482 -3.73 6.32 -26.94
C GLY A 482 -2.48 6.26 -26.06
N ILE A 483 -1.62 7.29 -26.13
CA ILE A 483 -0.43 7.40 -25.27
C ILE A 483 -0.86 7.49 -23.80
N PHE A 484 -1.84 8.32 -23.46
CA PHE A 484 -2.33 8.43 -22.09
C PHE A 484 -2.92 7.11 -21.58
N ALA A 485 -3.68 6.41 -22.42
CA ALA A 485 -4.18 5.08 -22.09
C ALA A 485 -3.04 4.07 -21.86
N ALA A 486 -1.99 4.10 -22.70
CA ALA A 486 -0.80 3.26 -22.53
C ALA A 486 -0.10 3.51 -21.18
N LEU A 487 0.06 4.78 -20.80
CA LEU A 487 0.66 5.17 -19.52
C LEU A 487 -0.17 4.71 -18.33
N MET A 488 -1.50 4.86 -18.38
CA MET A 488 -2.40 4.42 -17.30
C MET A 488 -2.42 2.90 -17.16
N ILE A 489 -2.44 2.15 -18.27
CA ILE A 489 -2.36 0.68 -18.25
C ILE A 489 -1.02 0.23 -17.66
N GLY A 490 0.09 0.89 -18.06
CA GLY A 490 1.41 0.65 -17.46
C GLY A 490 1.46 0.95 -15.96
N ALA A 491 0.83 2.04 -15.52
CA ALA A 491 0.73 2.40 -14.11
C ALA A 491 -0.08 1.39 -13.29
N GLY A 492 -1.20 0.89 -13.84
CA GLY A 492 -2.01 -0.16 -13.22
C GLY A 492 -1.20 -1.44 -13.02
N ARG A 493 -0.42 -1.86 -14.02
CA ARG A 493 0.51 -2.99 -13.91
C ARG A 493 1.58 -2.76 -12.86
N ALA A 494 2.14 -1.56 -12.82
CA ALA A 494 3.15 -1.20 -11.85
C ALA A 494 2.61 -1.37 -10.42
N VAL A 495 1.43 -0.84 -10.12
CA VAL A 495 0.81 -0.98 -8.79
C VAL A 495 0.53 -2.44 -8.41
N GLY A 496 0.20 -3.29 -9.38
CA GLY A 496 0.00 -4.72 -9.16
C GLY A 496 1.29 -5.56 -9.07
N GLU A 497 2.46 -4.98 -9.33
CA GLU A 497 3.71 -5.74 -9.32
C GLU A 497 3.99 -6.26 -7.90
N THR A 498 4.20 -7.57 -7.81
CA THR A 498 4.30 -8.26 -6.52
C THR A 498 5.67 -8.87 -6.32
N MET A 499 6.20 -9.56 -7.33
CA MET A 499 7.39 -10.39 -7.18
C MET A 499 8.67 -9.57 -7.26
N ILE A 500 8.73 -8.58 -8.15
CA ILE A 500 9.90 -7.67 -8.18
C ILE A 500 9.99 -6.91 -6.85
N VAL A 501 8.87 -6.39 -6.35
CA VAL A 501 8.83 -5.63 -5.10
C VAL A 501 9.22 -6.50 -3.91
N LEU A 502 8.65 -7.70 -3.79
CA LEU A 502 8.95 -8.64 -2.72
C LEU A 502 10.45 -8.99 -2.62
N MET A 503 11.11 -9.19 -3.76
CA MET A 503 12.51 -9.65 -3.79
C MET A 503 13.52 -8.50 -3.78
N ALA A 504 13.18 -7.35 -4.36
CA ALA A 504 14.10 -6.23 -4.53
C ALA A 504 14.00 -5.17 -3.43
N THR A 505 12.92 -5.16 -2.63
CA THR A 505 12.78 -4.27 -1.47
C THR A 505 13.26 -4.93 -0.20
N GLY A 506 13.76 -4.14 0.74
CA GLY A 506 14.01 -4.59 2.11
C GLY A 506 12.74 -4.97 2.90
N ASN A 507 11.54 -4.92 2.29
CA ASN A 507 10.24 -5.21 2.89
C ASN A 507 9.96 -4.43 4.19
N THR A 508 10.43 -3.18 4.27
CA THR A 508 10.23 -2.29 5.43
C THR A 508 9.03 -1.37 5.21
N ALA A 509 8.05 -1.42 6.12
CA ALA A 509 6.83 -0.61 6.03
C ALA A 509 7.06 0.83 6.56
N VAL A 510 7.79 1.65 5.81
CA VAL A 510 8.12 3.04 6.17
C VAL A 510 7.45 4.05 5.24
N MET A 511 7.11 5.24 5.76
CA MET A 511 6.40 6.31 5.03
C MET A 511 7.34 7.42 4.54
N THR A 512 8.56 7.08 4.13
CA THR A 512 9.53 8.05 3.61
C THR A 512 9.44 8.16 2.08
N ALA A 513 9.70 9.37 1.56
CA ALA A 513 9.75 9.61 0.12
C ALA A 513 11.11 9.24 -0.50
N SER A 514 12.17 9.05 0.32
CA SER A 514 13.53 8.78 -0.14
C SER A 514 13.59 7.59 -1.10
N PRO A 515 14.30 7.71 -2.25
CA PRO A 515 14.52 6.60 -3.17
C PRO A 515 15.47 5.53 -2.59
N PHE A 516 16.24 5.88 -1.57
CA PHE A 516 17.27 5.04 -0.96
C PHE A 516 16.76 4.19 0.20
N ASP A 517 15.54 4.44 0.66
CA ASP A 517 14.88 3.62 1.67
C ASP A 517 14.15 2.43 1.04
N GLY A 518 14.01 1.38 1.85
CA GLY A 518 13.10 0.28 1.56
C GLY A 518 11.63 0.71 1.52
N LEU A 519 10.77 -0.25 1.15
CA LEU A 519 9.32 -0.13 1.21
C LEU A 519 8.71 -1.52 1.38
N ARG A 520 7.44 -1.57 1.81
CA ARG A 520 6.62 -2.78 1.78
C ARG A 520 5.33 -2.43 1.05
N SER A 521 5.03 -3.09 -0.08
CA SER A 521 3.77 -2.86 -0.80
C SER A 521 2.65 -3.72 -0.21
N LEU A 522 1.41 -3.33 -0.49
CA LEU A 522 0.22 -4.14 -0.19
C LEU A 522 0.32 -5.54 -0.82
N SER A 523 0.81 -5.62 -2.06
CA SER A 523 0.94 -6.87 -2.80
C SER A 523 1.98 -7.80 -2.15
N ALA A 524 3.16 -7.28 -1.82
CA ALA A 524 4.19 -8.03 -1.12
C ALA A 524 3.73 -8.42 0.29
N ASN A 525 3.00 -7.55 0.98
CA ASN A 525 2.46 -7.85 2.30
C ASN A 525 1.52 -9.07 2.27
N ILE A 526 0.58 -9.10 1.32
CA ILE A 526 -0.33 -10.24 1.10
C ILE A 526 0.48 -11.50 0.81
N ALA A 527 1.47 -11.43 -0.09
CA ALA A 527 2.27 -12.60 -0.47
C ALA A 527 3.08 -13.19 0.70
N ILE A 528 3.58 -12.35 1.61
CA ILE A 528 4.37 -12.77 2.77
C ILE A 528 3.49 -13.33 3.87
N GLU A 529 2.42 -12.62 4.25
CA GLU A 529 1.71 -12.87 5.51
C GLU A 529 0.46 -13.73 5.36
N LEU A 530 -0.13 -13.81 4.16
CA LEU A 530 -1.36 -14.60 3.96
C LEU A 530 -1.18 -16.10 4.24
N PRO A 531 -0.05 -16.75 3.88
CA PRO A 531 0.17 -18.16 4.20
C PRO A 531 0.24 -18.47 5.71
N GLU A 532 0.58 -17.47 6.54
CA GLU A 532 0.76 -17.62 7.99
C GLU A 532 -0.45 -17.11 8.80
N ALA A 533 -1.39 -16.41 8.15
CA ALA A 533 -2.53 -15.80 8.83
C ALA A 533 -3.59 -16.84 9.24
N ALA A 534 -4.02 -16.77 10.50
CA ALA A 534 -5.10 -17.62 11.03
C ALA A 534 -6.43 -17.32 10.34
N LEU A 535 -7.09 -18.36 9.80
CA LEU A 535 -8.36 -18.23 9.09
C LEU A 535 -9.43 -17.55 9.98
N GLY A 536 -10.11 -16.55 9.42
CA GLY A 536 -11.19 -15.83 10.09
C GLY A 536 -10.75 -14.65 10.99
N GLY A 537 -9.50 -14.64 11.46
CA GLY A 537 -9.02 -13.60 12.39
C GLY A 537 -8.83 -12.22 11.76
N THR A 538 -8.66 -11.20 12.61
CA THR A 538 -8.50 -9.79 12.19
C THR A 538 -7.38 -9.60 11.16
N HIS A 539 -6.20 -10.17 11.42
CA HIS A 539 -5.05 -10.07 10.52
C HIS A 539 -5.34 -10.67 9.14
N TYR A 540 -5.96 -11.85 9.08
CA TYR A 540 -6.37 -12.49 7.83
C TYR A 540 -7.30 -11.59 7.02
N ARG A 541 -8.36 -11.07 7.64
CA ARG A 541 -9.32 -10.17 6.96
C ARG A 541 -8.68 -8.85 6.51
N LEU A 542 -7.68 -8.33 7.23
CA LEU A 542 -6.94 -7.13 6.83
C LEU A 542 -6.06 -7.35 5.58
N LEU A 543 -5.55 -8.57 5.37
CA LEU A 543 -4.88 -8.93 4.13
C LEU A 543 -5.88 -8.98 2.96
N PHE A 544 -7.10 -9.47 3.19
CA PHE A 544 -8.19 -9.38 2.22
C PHE A 544 -8.62 -7.93 1.94
N LEU A 545 -8.63 -7.07 2.96
CA LEU A 545 -8.86 -5.63 2.79
C LEU A 545 -7.76 -5.01 1.93
N SER A 546 -6.49 -5.39 2.14
CA SER A 546 -5.38 -4.96 1.29
C SER A 546 -5.58 -5.39 -0.16
N ALA A 547 -6.05 -6.62 -0.40
CA ALA A 547 -6.37 -7.13 -1.73
C ALA A 547 -7.55 -6.38 -2.36
N LEU A 548 -8.60 -6.09 -1.58
CA LEU A 548 -9.75 -5.30 -2.02
C LEU A 548 -9.33 -3.88 -2.40
N LEU A 549 -8.47 -3.23 -1.63
CA LEU A 549 -7.93 -1.91 -1.93
C LEU A 549 -7.14 -1.90 -3.24
N LEU A 550 -6.26 -2.89 -3.46
CA LEU A 550 -5.54 -3.05 -4.72
C LEU A 550 -6.47 -3.31 -5.90
N PHE A 551 -7.48 -4.16 -5.72
CA PHE A 551 -8.49 -4.46 -6.73
C PHE A 551 -9.25 -3.20 -7.13
N VAL A 552 -9.80 -2.47 -6.16
CA VAL A 552 -10.55 -1.22 -6.38
C VAL A 552 -9.66 -0.18 -7.06
N PHE A 553 -8.43 0.00 -6.58
CA PHE A 553 -7.49 0.94 -7.18
C PHE A 553 -7.21 0.59 -8.65
N THR A 554 -6.86 -0.67 -8.93
CA THR A 554 -6.55 -1.13 -10.29
C THR A 554 -7.76 -1.02 -11.21
N PHE A 555 -8.94 -1.37 -10.71
CA PHE A 555 -10.21 -1.21 -11.42
C PHE A 555 -10.48 0.27 -11.76
N CYS A 556 -10.30 1.18 -10.80
CA CYS A 556 -10.46 2.62 -11.00
C CYS A 556 -9.47 3.17 -12.03
N VAL A 557 -8.19 2.83 -11.95
CA VAL A 557 -7.16 3.29 -12.91
C VAL A 557 -7.46 2.79 -14.32
N ASN A 558 -7.78 1.50 -14.47
CA ASN A 558 -8.10 0.92 -15.77
C ASN A 558 -9.39 1.50 -16.37
N THR A 559 -10.43 1.69 -15.54
CA THR A 559 -11.69 2.31 -15.96
C THR A 559 -11.45 3.76 -16.39
N LEU A 560 -10.68 4.52 -15.62
CA LEU A 560 -10.33 5.91 -15.94
C LEU A 560 -9.55 5.98 -17.26
N ALA A 561 -8.60 5.08 -17.50
CA ALA A 561 -7.85 5.00 -18.74
C ALA A 561 -8.77 4.89 -19.97
N GLU A 562 -9.75 3.97 -19.90
CA GLU A 562 -10.67 3.73 -21.01
C GLU A 562 -11.66 4.89 -21.20
N VAL A 563 -12.15 5.48 -20.11
CA VAL A 563 -13.01 6.68 -20.16
C VAL A 563 -12.29 7.86 -20.80
N VAL A 564 -11.02 8.10 -20.43
CA VAL A 564 -10.20 9.18 -21.01
C VAL A 564 -9.95 8.93 -22.49
N ARG A 565 -9.58 7.69 -22.87
CA ARG A 565 -9.39 7.28 -24.26
C ARG A 565 -10.64 7.53 -25.11
N GLY A 566 -11.81 7.14 -24.61
CA GLY A 566 -13.09 7.33 -25.29
C GLY A 566 -13.48 8.80 -25.46
N ARG A 567 -13.34 9.62 -24.42
CA ARG A 567 -13.66 11.07 -24.48
C ARG A 567 -12.78 11.81 -25.47
N LEU A 568 -11.47 11.55 -25.45
CA LEU A 568 -10.52 12.22 -26.32
C LEU A 568 -10.65 11.79 -27.79
N ARG A 569 -10.89 10.49 -28.06
CA ARG A 569 -11.14 10.01 -29.44
C ARG A 569 -12.33 10.71 -30.08
N ARG A 570 -13.43 10.88 -29.33
CA ARG A 570 -14.62 11.62 -29.79
C ARG A 570 -14.30 13.10 -30.10
N ARG A 571 -13.44 13.74 -29.30
CA ARG A 571 -13.03 15.15 -29.51
C ARG A 571 -12.25 15.33 -30.81
N TYR A 572 -11.32 14.42 -31.11
CA TYR A 572 -10.51 14.50 -32.33
C TYR A 572 -11.27 14.07 -33.59
N GLN A 573 -12.21 13.13 -33.50
CA GLN A 573 -13.10 12.81 -34.63
C GLN A 573 -13.92 14.04 -35.07
N ARG A 574 -14.36 14.89 -34.13
CA ARG A 574 -15.05 16.15 -34.46
C ARG A 574 -14.16 17.18 -35.15
N LEU A 575 -12.84 17.14 -34.91
CA LEU A 575 -11.86 18.03 -35.53
C LEU A 575 -11.37 17.51 -36.89
N GLY A 576 -11.50 16.19 -37.15
CA GLY A 576 -11.00 15.52 -38.35
C GLY A 576 -12.03 15.32 -39.48
N GLY A 577 -13.27 15.80 -39.35
CA GLY A 577 -14.21 15.88 -40.47
C GLY A 577 -15.67 15.65 -40.10
N SER A 578 -16.48 16.70 -40.22
CA SER A 578 -17.74 16.62 -40.96
C SER A 578 -17.41 16.67 -42.45
N THR A 579 -17.15 15.50 -43.05
CA THR A 579 -17.24 15.21 -44.49
C THR A 579 -17.47 13.72 -44.65
#